data_AF-A0A8T2VTB6-F1
#
_entry.id   AF-A0A8T2VTB6-F1
#
_cell.length_a   1.000
_cell.length_b   1.000
_cell.length_c   1.000
_cell.angle_alpha   90.00
_cell.angle_beta   90.00
_cell.angle_gamma   90.00
#
_symmetry.space_group_name_H-M   'P 1'
#
loop_
_entity.id
_entity.type
_entity.pdbx_description
1 polymer ?
#
loop_
_entity_poly.entity_id
_entity_poly.type
_entity_poly.pdbx_seq_one_letter_code
_entity_poly.pdbx_strand_id
1 'polypeptide(L)'
;MACFCSAPVLCSRIHLTYTRTSSSRSQITPCVHQLSYKQQKRSSNKSIIVPAGVGDDAVSSWLDLAGFVAKTKGSRSPYEELSSKIGDQCYIDVQGWHLYLKDVKIAPGAAATVADALAEKLGSTIQGQGFSQSMLDSLMSQVPVKLGQGKSTLPLADVMPSSGVQDLAEICEKYARDM
;
A
#
# COMPACT_ATOMS: atom_id res chain seq x y z
N MET A 1 62.59 -21.89 -22.20
CA MET A 1 61.71 -21.85 -23.38
C MET A 1 60.40 -21.17 -22.99
N ALA A 2 60.03 -20.16 -23.78
CA ALA A 2 58.77 -19.39 -23.94
C ALA A 2 57.50 -19.85 -23.16
N CYS A 3 56.52 -19.03 -22.80
CA CYS A 3 56.28 -17.58 -22.90
C CYS A 3 55.02 -17.26 -22.05
N PHE A 4 54.92 -16.01 -21.61
CA PHE A 4 53.76 -15.33 -21.03
C PHE A 4 52.56 -15.20 -21.98
N CYS A 5 51.35 -14.95 -21.43
CA CYS A 5 50.34 -13.93 -21.82
C CYS A 5 48.96 -14.38 -21.30
N SER A 6 48.36 -13.81 -20.24
CA SER A 6 47.77 -12.47 -20.09
C SER A 6 46.77 -12.11 -21.18
N ALA A 7 45.46 -12.18 -20.86
CA ALA A 7 44.37 -11.73 -21.72
C ALA A 7 43.77 -10.42 -21.17
N PRO A 8 43.61 -9.36 -21.98
CA PRO A 8 43.09 -8.08 -21.55
C PRO A 8 41.58 -7.90 -21.76
N VAL A 9 41.04 -6.97 -20.97
CA VAL A 9 39.72 -6.34 -21.05
C VAL A 9 39.58 -5.55 -22.36
N LEU A 10 38.44 -5.65 -23.05
CA LEU A 10 38.07 -4.68 -24.08
C LEU A 10 36.61 -4.25 -23.96
N CYS A 11 36.48 -3.00 -23.52
CA CYS A 11 35.31 -2.14 -23.61
C CYS A 11 35.16 -1.68 -25.08
N SER A 12 34.00 -1.93 -25.69
CA SER A 12 33.68 -1.40 -27.03
C SER A 12 32.49 -0.47 -26.96
N ARG A 13 32.80 0.83 -27.01
CA ARG A 13 31.92 1.95 -27.38
C ARG A 13 31.29 1.67 -28.75
N ILE A 14 29.96 1.62 -28.82
CA ILE A 14 29.26 1.60 -30.11
C ILE A 14 28.93 3.04 -30.48
N HIS A 15 29.58 3.51 -31.55
CA HIS A 15 29.29 4.76 -32.24
C HIS A 15 27.90 4.68 -32.90
N LEU A 16 27.03 5.62 -32.59
CA LEU A 16 25.78 5.86 -33.33
C LEU A 16 26.09 6.70 -34.58
N THR A 17 26.15 6.06 -35.74
CA THR A 17 26.09 6.75 -37.04
C THR A 17 24.68 6.69 -37.59
N TYR A 18 24.03 7.84 -37.62
CA TYR A 18 22.71 8.07 -38.21
C TYR A 18 22.84 8.29 -39.71
N THR A 19 22.30 7.39 -40.53
CA THR A 19 22.13 7.58 -41.97
C THR A 19 20.65 7.49 -42.32
N ARG A 20 20.13 8.62 -42.80
CA ARG A 20 18.77 8.81 -43.31
C ARG A 20 18.80 8.64 -44.83
N THR A 21 18.13 7.63 -45.37
CA THR A 21 17.84 7.54 -46.81
C THR A 21 16.42 7.04 -47.05
N SER A 22 15.80 7.67 -48.03
CA SER A 22 14.40 7.71 -48.38
C SER A 22 13.87 6.52 -49.19
N SER A 23 12.57 6.28 -49.02
CA SER A 23 11.57 5.89 -50.03
C SER A 23 11.79 4.58 -50.82
N SER A 24 11.01 3.56 -50.47
CA SER A 24 10.45 2.62 -51.45
C SER A 24 9.22 1.92 -50.86
N ARG A 25 8.16 1.90 -51.66
CA ARG A 25 6.82 1.42 -51.36
C ARG A 25 6.81 -0.11 -51.39
N SER A 26 6.55 -0.74 -50.25
CA SER A 26 6.05 -2.11 -50.19
C SER A 26 5.01 -2.16 -49.08
N GLN A 27 3.75 -2.33 -49.48
CA GLN A 27 2.66 -2.56 -48.55
C GLN A 27 2.86 -3.95 -47.94
N ILE A 28 3.34 -3.96 -46.70
CA ILE A 28 3.27 -5.12 -45.83
C ILE A 28 2.25 -4.74 -44.77
N THR A 29 1.05 -5.31 -44.90
CA THR A 29 0.04 -5.34 -43.85
C THR A 29 0.65 -5.96 -42.59
N PRO A 30 0.73 -5.24 -41.46
CA PRO A 30 1.05 -5.90 -40.20
C PRO A 30 -0.16 -6.78 -39.84
N CYS A 31 0.05 -8.09 -39.78
CA CYS A 31 -0.89 -9.01 -39.16
C CYS A 31 -0.97 -8.64 -37.67
N VAL A 32 -1.95 -7.82 -37.31
CA VAL A 32 -2.30 -7.55 -35.92
C VAL A 32 -2.94 -8.84 -35.41
N HIS A 33 -2.12 -9.74 -34.84
CA HIS A 33 -2.63 -10.78 -33.98
C HIS A 33 -3.25 -10.08 -32.76
N GLN A 34 -4.55 -9.83 -32.83
CA GLN A 34 -5.38 -9.52 -31.67
C GLN A 34 -5.34 -10.75 -30.76
N LEU A 35 -4.39 -10.76 -29.83
CA LEU A 35 -4.50 -11.59 -28.64
C LEU A 35 -5.65 -11.01 -27.81
N SER A 36 -6.85 -11.52 -28.08
CA SER A 36 -8.05 -11.33 -27.27
C SER A 36 -7.81 -11.99 -25.92
N TYR A 37 -7.21 -11.24 -24.99
CA TYR A 37 -7.20 -11.63 -23.59
C TYR A 37 -8.64 -11.47 -23.06
N LYS A 38 -9.39 -12.58 -23.07
CA LYS A 38 -10.62 -12.68 -22.27
C LYS A 38 -10.22 -12.56 -20.80
N GLN A 39 -10.42 -11.37 -20.23
CA GLN A 39 -10.41 -11.18 -18.77
C GLN A 39 -11.52 -12.03 -18.16
N GLN A 40 -11.16 -13.21 -17.69
CA GLN A 40 -12.03 -14.01 -16.82
C GLN A 40 -12.18 -13.26 -15.49
N LYS A 41 -13.32 -12.58 -15.33
CA LYS A 41 -13.85 -12.12 -14.05
C LYS A 41 -14.08 -13.33 -13.15
N ARG A 42 -13.06 -13.77 -12.43
CA ARG A 42 -13.23 -14.66 -11.27
C ARG A 42 -13.78 -13.80 -10.14
N SER A 43 -15.11 -13.74 -10.06
CA SER A 43 -15.79 -13.33 -8.84
C SER A 43 -15.49 -14.40 -7.78
N SER A 44 -14.37 -14.23 -7.08
CA SER A 44 -14.02 -15.05 -5.92
C SER A 44 -14.63 -14.36 -4.72
N ASN A 45 -15.87 -14.74 -4.38
CA ASN A 45 -16.38 -14.56 -3.02
C ASN A 45 -15.53 -15.45 -2.11
N LYS A 46 -14.34 -14.97 -1.75
CA LYS A 46 -13.48 -15.62 -0.77
C LYS A 46 -13.99 -15.13 0.59
N SER A 47 -14.90 -15.88 1.19
CA SER A 47 -15.19 -15.72 2.61
C SER A 47 -13.88 -15.95 3.36
N ILE A 48 -13.42 -14.91 4.06
CA ILE A 48 -12.24 -15.00 4.91
C ILE A 48 -12.69 -15.84 6.10
N ILE A 49 -12.42 -17.14 6.05
CA ILE A 49 -12.54 -18.00 7.23
C ILE A 49 -11.26 -17.76 8.05
N VAL A 50 -11.38 -16.96 9.10
CA VAL A 50 -10.34 -16.79 10.12
C VAL A 50 -10.50 -17.89 11.17
N PRO A 51 -9.45 -18.67 11.50
CA PRO A 51 -9.53 -19.69 12.54
C PRO A 51 -9.68 -19.02 13.91
N ALA A 52 -10.62 -19.52 14.72
CA ALA A 52 -10.91 -19.00 16.05
C ALA A 52 -9.84 -19.42 17.07
N GLY A 53 -9.18 -18.45 17.70
CA GLY A 53 -8.19 -18.68 18.75
C GLY A 53 -7.96 -17.45 19.63
N VAL A 54 -8.84 -17.24 20.60
CA VAL A 54 -8.63 -16.53 21.89
C VAL A 54 -7.78 -15.24 21.81
N GLY A 55 -8.46 -14.09 21.76
CA GLY A 55 -7.89 -12.74 21.62
C GLY A 55 -8.29 -12.03 20.30
N ASP A 56 -9.01 -12.76 19.44
CA ASP A 56 -9.41 -12.36 18.09
C ASP A 56 -10.48 -11.26 18.00
N ASP A 57 -11.12 -10.85 19.09
CA ASP A 57 -12.28 -9.96 19.07
C ASP A 57 -11.93 -8.53 18.65
N ALA A 58 -10.81 -7.98 19.09
CA ALA A 58 -10.40 -6.62 18.71
C ALA A 58 -9.90 -6.55 17.25
N VAL A 59 -9.08 -7.52 16.83
CA VAL A 59 -8.56 -7.59 15.46
C VAL A 59 -9.65 -7.93 14.45
N SER A 60 -10.61 -8.79 14.80
CA SER A 60 -11.79 -9.07 13.96
C SER A 60 -12.70 -7.86 13.86
N SER A 61 -12.94 -7.15 14.97
CA SER A 61 -13.69 -5.89 14.97
C SER A 61 -13.04 -4.83 14.07
N TRP A 62 -11.71 -4.74 14.07
CA TRP A 62 -11.00 -3.85 13.14
C TRP A 62 -11.18 -4.29 11.68
N LEU A 63 -11.02 -5.58 11.37
CA LEU A 63 -11.18 -6.10 10.01
C LEU A 63 -12.61 -5.93 9.47
N ASP A 64 -13.64 -6.09 10.30
CA ASP A 64 -15.04 -5.88 9.90
C ASP A 64 -15.31 -4.42 9.52
N LEU A 65 -14.80 -3.47 10.31
CA LEU A 65 -14.88 -2.05 9.95
C LEU A 65 -14.10 -1.77 8.67
N ALA A 66 -12.90 -2.31 8.55
CA ALA A 66 -12.07 -2.10 7.37
C ALA A 66 -12.75 -2.68 6.10
N GLY A 67 -13.48 -3.80 6.25
CA GLY A 67 -14.35 -4.37 5.24
C GLY A 67 -15.55 -3.49 4.89
N PHE A 68 -16.17 -2.85 5.89
CA PHE A 68 -17.23 -1.87 5.68
C PHE A 68 -16.73 -0.65 4.88
N VAL A 69 -15.61 -0.06 5.29
CA VAL A 69 -14.97 1.07 4.60
C VAL A 69 -14.53 0.71 3.18
N ALA A 70 -14.06 -0.52 2.97
CA ALA A 70 -13.74 -1.04 1.64
C ALA A 70 -14.98 -1.14 0.74
N LYS A 71 -16.14 -1.49 1.31
CA LYS A 71 -17.41 -1.62 0.58
C LYS A 71 -18.03 -0.27 0.24
N THR A 72 -17.83 0.75 1.06
CA THR A 72 -18.39 2.09 0.88
C THR A 72 -17.54 3.02 0.02
N LYS A 73 -16.39 2.56 -0.51
CA LYS A 73 -15.48 3.40 -1.31
C LYS A 73 -16.11 3.83 -2.63
N GLY A 74 -16.81 4.97 -2.57
CA GLY A 74 -17.70 5.53 -3.59
C GLY A 74 -18.60 6.63 -3.01
N SER A 75 -18.99 6.49 -1.73
CA SER A 75 -19.43 7.61 -0.88
C SER A 75 -18.21 8.21 -0.19
N ARG A 76 -18.07 9.55 -0.20
CA ARG A 76 -17.02 10.25 0.56
C ARG A 76 -17.22 9.95 2.05
N SER A 77 -16.20 9.45 2.73
CA SER A 77 -16.25 9.30 4.18
C SER A 77 -16.29 10.67 4.84
N PRO A 78 -16.96 10.83 5.99
CA PRO A 78 -16.93 12.09 6.75
C PRO A 78 -15.51 12.42 7.24
N TYR A 79 -14.60 11.44 7.26
CA TYR A 79 -13.21 11.57 7.69
C TYR A 79 -12.21 11.56 6.51
N GLU A 80 -12.64 11.92 5.30
CA GLU A 80 -11.79 11.89 4.10
C GLU A 80 -10.54 12.79 4.24
N GLU A 81 -10.70 13.98 4.82
CA GLU A 81 -9.57 14.89 5.04
C GLU A 81 -8.55 14.31 6.02
N LEU A 82 -9.04 13.69 7.11
CA LEU A 82 -8.20 13.00 8.08
C LEU A 82 -7.46 11.82 7.43
N SER A 83 -8.17 11.01 6.62
CA SER A 83 -7.57 9.90 5.87
C SER A 83 -6.46 10.39 4.93
N SER A 84 -6.69 11.48 4.20
CA SER A 84 -5.68 12.03 3.28
C SER A 84 -4.42 12.45 4.02
N LYS A 85 -4.56 13.19 5.14
CA LYS A 85 -3.40 13.66 5.92
C LYS A 85 -2.61 12.49 6.51
N ILE A 86 -3.30 11.52 7.11
CA ILE A 86 -2.68 10.29 7.63
C ILE A 86 -1.96 9.54 6.50
N GLY A 87 -2.61 9.38 5.35
CA GLY A 87 -2.07 8.66 4.21
C GLY A 87 -0.82 9.27 3.59
N ASP A 88 -0.68 10.60 3.65
CA ASP A 88 0.44 11.34 3.06
C ASP A 88 1.65 11.48 3.99
N GLN A 89 1.46 11.56 5.30
CA GLN A 89 2.54 11.78 6.26
C GLN A 89 3.00 10.50 6.95
N CYS A 90 2.08 9.58 7.25
CA CYS A 90 2.43 8.34 7.93
C CYS A 90 2.88 7.26 6.95
N TYR A 91 3.94 6.54 7.32
CA TYR A 91 4.51 5.49 6.50
C TYR A 91 4.97 4.31 7.36
N ILE A 92 5.04 3.15 6.71
CA ILE A 92 5.66 1.94 7.21
C ILE A 92 7.11 1.92 6.74
N ASP A 93 8.04 1.54 7.61
CA ASP A 93 9.44 1.34 7.25
C ASP A 93 9.76 -0.16 7.19
N VAL A 94 10.21 -0.63 6.02
CA VAL A 94 10.76 -1.97 5.85
C VAL A 94 12.12 -1.85 5.18
N GLN A 95 13.19 -2.07 5.93
CA GLN A 95 14.57 -2.05 5.42
C GLN A 95 14.92 -0.71 4.72
N GLY A 96 14.42 0.41 5.23
CA GLY A 96 14.65 1.75 4.65
C GLY A 96 13.69 2.11 3.51
N TRP A 97 12.67 1.30 3.26
CA TRP A 97 11.61 1.62 2.30
C TRP A 97 10.44 2.28 3.03
N HIS A 98 10.13 3.51 2.62
CA HIS A 98 8.97 4.25 3.12
C HIS A 98 7.72 3.90 2.31
N LEU A 99 6.83 3.11 2.89
CA LEU A 99 5.55 2.73 2.30
C LEU A 99 4.43 3.54 2.95
N TYR A 100 3.96 4.58 2.27
CA TYR A 100 2.92 5.46 2.78
C TYR A 100 1.58 4.76 2.97
N LEU A 101 0.84 5.11 4.04
CA LEU A 101 -0.42 4.44 4.38
C LEU A 101 -1.52 4.63 3.32
N LYS A 102 -1.41 5.65 2.44
CA LYS A 102 -2.29 5.82 1.27
C LYS A 102 -2.13 4.70 0.23
N ASP A 103 -0.98 4.05 0.18
CA ASP A 103 -0.70 2.99 -0.78
C ASP A 103 -0.95 1.59 -0.18
N VAL A 104 -0.98 1.50 1.16
CA VAL A 104 -1.21 0.24 1.88
C VAL A 104 -2.69 -0.11 1.85
N LYS A 105 -3.03 -1.24 1.21
CA LYS A 105 -4.40 -1.78 1.19
C LYS A 105 -4.64 -2.72 2.37
N ILE A 106 -5.85 -2.67 2.93
CA ILE A 106 -6.29 -3.55 4.03
C ILE A 106 -6.26 -5.03 3.60
N ALA A 107 -6.70 -5.29 2.37
CA ALA A 107 -6.73 -6.62 1.78
C ALA A 107 -6.31 -6.57 0.31
N PRO A 108 -5.74 -7.66 -0.23
CA PRO A 108 -5.40 -7.72 -1.65
C PRO A 108 -6.65 -7.53 -2.52
N GLY A 109 -6.60 -6.54 -3.40
CA GLY A 109 -7.73 -6.17 -4.28
C GLY A 109 -8.77 -5.26 -3.63
N ALA A 110 -8.60 -4.84 -2.37
CA ALA A 110 -9.47 -3.86 -1.75
C ALA A 110 -9.18 -2.45 -2.31
N ALA A 111 -10.24 -1.67 -2.49
CA ALA A 111 -10.12 -0.27 -2.87
C ALA A 111 -9.62 0.58 -1.67
N ALA A 112 -10.07 0.27 -0.46
CA ALA A 112 -9.75 1.00 0.76
C ALA A 112 -8.32 0.76 1.26
N THR A 113 -7.76 1.82 1.84
CA THR A 113 -6.41 1.85 2.37
C THR A 113 -6.45 1.72 3.89
N VAL A 114 -5.30 1.44 4.50
CA VAL A 114 -5.18 1.41 5.96
C VAL A 114 -5.46 2.79 6.55
N ALA A 115 -5.06 3.86 5.86
CA ALA A 115 -5.38 5.24 6.25
C ALA A 115 -6.90 5.49 6.32
N ASP A 116 -7.68 4.98 5.35
CA ASP A 116 -9.14 5.13 5.34
C ASP A 116 -9.77 4.49 6.58
N ALA A 117 -9.37 3.25 6.92
CA ALA A 117 -9.90 2.54 8.09
C ALA A 117 -9.46 3.18 9.42
N LEU A 118 -8.22 3.68 9.49
CA LEU A 118 -7.72 4.39 10.67
C LEU A 118 -8.49 5.69 10.90
N ALA A 119 -8.72 6.48 9.85
CA ALA A 119 -9.45 7.74 9.96
C ALA A 119 -10.89 7.54 10.45
N GLU A 120 -11.56 6.47 10.04
CA GLU A 120 -12.91 6.14 10.51
C GLU A 120 -12.92 5.77 12.01
N LYS A 121 -11.96 4.97 12.48
CA LYS A 121 -11.82 4.64 13.90
C LYS A 121 -11.45 5.85 14.75
N LEU A 122 -10.42 6.58 14.34
CA LEU A 122 -9.90 7.71 15.09
C LEU A 122 -10.92 8.85 15.08
N GLY A 123 -11.49 9.17 13.92
CA GLY A 123 -12.50 10.21 13.78
C GLY A 123 -13.74 9.97 14.64
N SER A 124 -14.27 8.74 14.65
CA SER A 124 -15.41 8.39 15.50
C SER A 124 -15.08 8.44 16.99
N THR A 125 -13.86 8.05 17.38
CA THR A 125 -13.46 8.08 18.80
C THR A 125 -13.19 9.52 19.27
N ILE A 126 -12.54 10.34 18.45
CA ILE A 126 -12.26 11.75 18.73
C ILE A 126 -13.58 12.53 18.92
N GLN A 127 -14.58 12.29 18.06
CA GLN A 127 -15.91 12.91 18.20
C GLN A 127 -16.63 12.55 19.51
N GLY A 128 -16.44 11.33 20.01
CA GLY A 128 -17.15 10.85 21.19
C GLY A 128 -16.46 11.16 22.53
N GLN A 129 -15.14 10.98 22.59
CA GLN A 129 -14.37 10.96 23.86
C GLN A 129 -13.14 11.89 23.84
N GLY A 130 -12.84 12.54 22.71
CA GLY A 130 -11.62 13.32 22.53
C GLY A 130 -10.40 12.46 22.17
N PHE A 131 -9.25 13.13 21.97
CA PHE A 131 -7.99 12.47 21.61
C PHE A 131 -7.16 12.11 22.86
N SER A 132 -6.61 10.90 22.90
CA SER A 132 -5.68 10.43 23.93
C SER A 132 -4.59 9.56 23.30
N GLN A 133 -3.34 9.73 23.72
CA GLN A 133 -2.21 8.93 23.23
C GLN A 133 -2.41 7.43 23.48
N SER A 134 -2.93 7.05 24.66
CA SER A 134 -3.16 5.65 25.01
C SER A 134 -4.17 4.95 24.09
N MET A 135 -5.14 5.70 23.57
CA MET A 135 -6.12 5.21 22.60
C MET A 135 -5.46 4.96 21.25
N LEU A 136 -4.57 5.87 20.82
CA LEU A 136 -3.81 5.69 19.58
C LEU A 136 -2.93 4.44 19.64
N ASP A 137 -2.17 4.26 20.72
CA ASP A 137 -1.30 3.10 20.91
C ASP A 137 -2.11 1.79 20.92
N SER A 138 -3.26 1.80 21.59
CA SER A 138 -4.19 0.66 21.62
C SER A 138 -4.70 0.33 20.22
N LEU A 139 -5.14 1.33 19.46
CA LEU A 139 -5.63 1.13 18.09
C LEU A 139 -4.52 0.62 17.17
N MET A 140 -3.31 1.15 17.29
CA MET A 140 -2.16 0.74 16.48
C MET A 140 -1.77 -0.72 16.73
N SER A 141 -1.90 -1.21 17.96
CA SER A 141 -1.66 -2.61 18.29
C SER A 141 -2.71 -3.55 17.68
N GLN A 142 -3.93 -3.05 17.45
CA GLN A 142 -5.04 -3.82 16.90
C GLN A 142 -5.04 -3.90 15.37
N VAL A 143 -4.25 -3.08 14.67
CA VAL A 143 -4.22 -3.03 13.20
C VAL A 143 -3.21 -4.04 12.65
N PRO A 144 -3.62 -5.21 12.12
CA PRO A 144 -2.70 -6.17 11.52
C PRO A 144 -2.24 -5.72 10.13
N VAL A 145 -0.93 -5.67 9.93
CA VAL A 145 -0.27 -5.43 8.64
C VAL A 145 0.34 -6.74 8.13
N LYS A 146 -0.10 -7.17 6.95
CA LYS A 146 0.41 -8.39 6.29
C LYS A 146 1.63 -8.07 5.42
N LEU A 147 2.78 -8.63 5.76
CA LEU A 147 4.03 -8.48 5.02
C LEU A 147 4.39 -9.74 4.23
N GLY A 148 5.14 -9.56 3.14
CA GLY A 148 5.67 -10.66 2.34
C GLY A 148 4.60 -11.57 1.74
N GLN A 149 3.50 -11.01 1.22
CA GLN A 149 2.34 -11.76 0.71
C GLN A 149 1.66 -12.66 1.76
N GLY A 150 1.62 -12.21 3.02
CA GLY A 150 0.99 -12.94 4.12
C GLY A 150 1.90 -13.96 4.82
N LYS A 151 3.22 -13.91 4.57
CA LYS A 151 4.20 -14.72 5.30
C LYS A 151 4.36 -14.29 6.76
N SER A 152 4.20 -12.99 7.02
CA SER A 152 4.22 -12.43 8.36
C SER A 152 3.05 -11.46 8.54
N THR A 153 2.48 -11.44 9.73
CA THR A 153 1.48 -10.45 10.15
C THR A 153 1.99 -9.79 11.41
N LEU A 154 2.19 -8.49 11.36
CA LEU A 154 2.68 -7.69 12.48
C LEU A 154 1.68 -6.56 12.77
N PRO A 155 1.54 -6.12 14.02
CA PRO A 155 0.74 -4.95 14.32
C PRO A 155 1.36 -3.70 13.68
N LEU A 156 0.54 -2.71 13.36
CA LEU A 156 1.01 -1.45 12.78
C LEU A 156 2.01 -0.75 13.69
N ALA A 157 1.87 -0.89 15.01
CA ALA A 157 2.80 -0.39 16.01
C ALA A 157 4.25 -0.88 15.82
N ASP A 158 4.44 -2.13 15.41
CA ASP A 158 5.78 -2.73 15.27
C ASP A 158 6.46 -2.38 13.94
N VAL A 159 5.66 -1.98 12.95
CA VAL A 159 6.09 -1.78 11.56
C VAL A 159 6.26 -0.28 11.23
N MET A 160 5.61 0.59 12.01
CA MET A 160 5.68 2.03 11.86
C MET A 160 6.84 2.59 12.70
N PRO A 161 7.72 3.44 12.14
CA PRO A 161 8.78 4.07 12.92
C PRO A 161 8.20 5.08 13.93
N SER A 162 8.94 5.35 14.99
CA SER A 162 8.52 6.27 16.06
C SER A 162 8.19 7.67 15.54
N SER A 163 8.87 8.16 14.50
CA SER A 163 8.54 9.44 13.86
C SER A 163 7.14 9.42 13.24
N GLY A 164 6.77 8.33 12.57
CA GLY A 164 5.43 8.19 11.99
C GLY A 164 4.34 8.15 13.06
N VAL A 165 4.63 7.57 14.24
CA VAL A 165 3.71 7.58 15.40
C VAL A 165 3.48 9.02 15.90
N GLN A 166 4.55 9.81 15.99
CA GLN A 166 4.47 11.21 16.40
C GLN A 166 3.70 12.04 15.39
N ASP A 167 3.99 11.89 14.09
CA ASP A 167 3.27 12.56 13.01
C ASP A 167 1.77 12.22 13.06
N LEU A 168 1.43 10.93 13.29
CA LEU A 168 0.06 10.48 13.43
C LEU A 168 -0.65 11.14 14.62
N ALA A 169 0.01 11.24 15.77
CA ALA A 169 -0.53 11.90 16.95
C ALA A 169 -0.78 13.40 16.69
N GLU A 170 0.18 14.10 16.08
CA GLU A 170 0.04 15.52 15.73
C GLU A 170 -1.12 15.77 14.76
N ILE A 171 -1.29 14.92 13.75
CA ILE A 171 -2.42 15.00 12.82
C ILE A 171 -3.75 14.84 13.57
N CYS A 172 -3.84 13.86 14.47
CA CYS A 172 -5.05 13.59 15.24
C CYS A 172 -5.37 14.73 16.22
N GLU A 173 -4.37 15.27 16.91
CA GLU A 173 -4.56 16.44 17.78
C GLU A 173 -5.02 17.65 17.01
N LYS A 174 -4.39 17.92 15.85
CA LYS A 174 -4.78 19.03 15.00
C LYS A 174 -6.22 18.87 14.52
N TYR A 175 -6.59 17.68 14.08
CA TYR A 175 -7.96 17.37 13.68
C TYR A 175 -8.96 17.57 14.82
N ALA A 176 -8.61 17.15 16.04
CA ALA A 176 -9.46 17.33 17.22
C ALA A 176 -9.62 18.81 17.64
N ARG A 177 -8.64 19.68 17.34
CA ARG A 177 -8.72 21.13 17.59
C ARG A 177 -9.53 21.89 16.53
N ASP A 178 -9.51 21.40 15.29
CA ASP A 178 -10.20 22.02 14.16
C ASP A 178 -11.71 21.67 14.13
N MET A 179 -12.14 20.72 14.96
CA MET A 179 -13.52 20.25 15.14
C MET A 179 -14.25 21.02 16.24
#